data_AF-A0A660SRN0-F1
#
_entry.id   AF-A0A660SRN0-F1
#
_cell.length_a   1.000
_cell.length_b   1.000
_cell.length_c   1.000
_cell.angle_alpha   90.00
_cell.angle_beta   90.00
_cell.angle_gamma   90.00
#
_symmetry.space_group_name_H-M   'P 1'
#
loop_
_entity.id
_entity.type
_entity.pdbx_description
1 polymer ?
#
loop_
_entity_poly.entity_id
_entity_poly.type
_entity_poly.pdbx_seq_one_letter_code
_entity_poly.pdbx_strand_id
1 'polypeptide(L)'
;MKQLHSAYTLGNLNVSYILDTETLIMGLRILSAQFENKIPEHREDLSEVPENHFFGEWGDFPSSWDVEPLVLVSVAGSERAEGFSQGQTMRNGSTARSLQFSAQEVETQSGKTIIKTTMVSSENLMVIHVLEFLEGTDFLSCSAGFFNESNHDVTLELLSSFTMGFISPLQKDDAPGKYQIHRFRSSWSSEGRHVCSTAEELELESSWCHHSVNCERFGQLGSLPVRRWFPFVGIEDTENNLLWGARLEAPGSWQMEIYRKDDFFHLSGGQADREFGHWSKTLSPGSSFHS
;
A
#
# COMPACT_ATOMS: atom_id res chain seq x y z
N MET A 1 3.51 19.55 1.93
CA MET A 1 4.97 19.25 1.90
C MET A 1 5.18 17.86 2.48
N LYS A 2 5.97 17.01 1.82
CA LYS A 2 6.15 15.60 2.20
C LYS A 2 7.48 15.47 2.93
N GLN A 3 7.49 14.92 4.14
CA GLN A 3 8.71 14.86 4.96
C GLN A 3 8.83 13.54 5.73
N LEU A 4 10.06 13.16 6.04
CA LEU A 4 10.34 12.05 6.94
C LEU A 4 9.83 12.40 8.36
N HIS A 5 8.89 11.62 8.87
CA HIS A 5 8.36 11.76 10.23
C HIS A 5 9.21 11.00 11.25
N SER A 6 9.49 9.73 10.97
CA SER A 6 10.30 8.86 11.81
C SER A 6 10.96 7.77 10.97
N ALA A 7 12.09 7.26 11.47
CA ALA A 7 12.81 6.16 10.82
C ALA A 7 13.38 5.20 11.87
N TYR A 8 13.38 3.92 11.53
CA TYR A 8 13.87 2.84 12.39
C TYR A 8 14.72 1.88 11.58
N THR A 9 15.89 1.52 12.11
CA THR A 9 16.71 0.43 11.56
C THR A 9 16.40 -0.84 12.35
N LEU A 10 15.76 -1.80 11.69
CA LEU A 10 15.29 -3.07 12.24
C LEU A 10 16.01 -4.21 11.51
N GLY A 11 17.08 -4.73 12.12
CA GLY A 11 17.96 -5.69 11.47
C GLY A 11 18.66 -5.08 10.26
N ASN A 12 18.45 -5.64 9.06
CA ASN A 12 18.97 -5.12 7.79
C ASN A 12 17.96 -4.21 7.05
N LEU A 13 16.83 -3.88 7.66
CA LEU A 13 15.76 -3.07 7.08
C LEU A 13 15.77 -1.67 7.69
N ASN A 14 15.62 -0.66 6.85
CA ASN A 14 15.22 0.69 7.22
C ASN A 14 13.71 0.84 6.95
N VAL A 15 13.01 1.25 8.00
CA VAL A 15 11.57 1.53 8.00
C VAL A 15 11.41 3.03 8.15
N SER A 16 10.83 3.69 7.16
CA SER A 16 10.63 5.14 7.14
C SER A 16 9.15 5.48 7.04
N TYR A 17 8.67 6.27 7.99
CA TYR A 17 7.34 6.85 7.99
C TYR A 17 7.40 8.24 7.38
N ILE A 18 6.64 8.46 6.30
CA ILE A 18 6.63 9.71 5.55
C ILE A 18 5.27 10.37 5.75
N LEU A 19 5.27 11.61 6.21
CA LEU A 19 4.07 12.38 6.49
C LEU A 19 3.92 13.47 5.43
N ASP A 20 2.75 13.51 4.80
CA ASP A 20 2.31 14.73 4.12
C ASP A 20 1.77 15.71 5.17
N THR A 21 2.45 16.84 5.36
CA THR A 21 2.10 17.82 6.39
C THR A 21 0.82 18.59 6.10
N GLU A 22 0.33 18.56 4.86
CA GLU A 22 -0.90 19.27 4.47
C GLU A 22 -2.13 18.41 4.73
N THR A 23 -2.09 17.15 4.30
CA THR A 23 -3.20 16.20 4.46
C THR A 23 -3.14 15.42 5.78
N LEU A 24 -1.98 15.41 6.44
CA LEU A 24 -1.64 14.56 7.58
C LEU A 24 -1.72 13.05 7.28
N ILE A 25 -1.65 12.67 6.00
CA ILE A 25 -1.58 11.27 5.60
C ILE A 25 -0.18 10.73 5.89
N MET A 26 -0.13 9.60 6.59
CA MET A 26 1.10 8.87 6.85
C MET A 26 1.25 7.73 5.84
N GLY A 27 2.45 7.58 5.28
CA GLY A 27 2.84 6.45 4.44
C GLY A 27 4.07 5.72 4.99
N LEU A 28 4.37 4.58 4.39
CA LEU A 28 5.44 3.68 4.83
C LEU A 28 6.32 3.27 3.67
N ARG A 29 7.62 3.51 3.81
CA ARG A 29 8.68 2.96 2.95
C ARG A 29 9.49 1.95 3.74
N ILE A 30 9.76 0.80 3.13
CA ILE A 30 10.67 -0.22 3.66
C ILE A 30 11.75 -0.47 2.62
N LEU A 31 13.01 -0.35 3.04
CA LEU A 31 14.18 -0.53 2.17
C LEU A 31 15.27 -1.25 2.94
N SER A 32 16.06 -2.09 2.27
CA SER A 32 17.26 -2.63 2.92
C SER A 32 18.27 -1.51 3.19
N ALA A 33 18.83 -1.49 4.41
CA ALA A 33 19.71 -0.41 4.88
C ALA A 33 20.92 -0.15 3.99
N GLN A 34 21.36 -1.16 3.22
CA GLN A 34 22.47 -1.03 2.26
C GLN A 34 22.14 -0.15 1.04
N PHE A 35 20.86 0.15 0.79
CA PHE A 35 20.40 0.96 -0.33
C PHE A 35 19.98 2.38 0.05
N GLU A 36 19.94 2.74 1.35
CA GLU A 36 19.45 4.06 1.79
C GLU A 36 20.20 5.22 1.14
N ASN A 37 21.54 5.12 1.07
CA ASN A 37 22.39 6.15 0.48
C ASN A 37 22.42 6.11 -1.07
N LYS A 38 21.60 5.27 -1.69
CA LYS A 38 21.49 5.12 -3.15
C LYS A 38 20.17 5.65 -3.71
N ILE A 39 19.27 6.12 -2.85
CA ILE A 39 18.02 6.76 -3.26
C ILE A 39 18.40 8.06 -3.99
N PRO A 40 18.05 8.21 -5.28
CA PRO A 40 18.31 9.43 -6.02
C PRO A 40 17.40 10.57 -5.53
N GLU A 41 17.70 11.79 -5.95
CA GLU A 41 16.70 12.85 -5.92
C GLU A 41 15.59 12.50 -6.92
N HIS A 42 14.34 12.45 -6.44
CA HIS A 42 13.17 12.22 -7.27
C HIS A 42 12.63 13.55 -7.78
N ARG A 43 12.06 13.55 -8.98
CA ARG A 43 11.27 14.70 -9.46
C ARG A 43 10.08 14.94 -8.50
N GLU A 44 9.69 16.19 -8.29
CA GLU A 44 8.57 16.57 -7.40
C GLU A 44 7.23 16.74 -8.16
N ASP A 45 7.33 17.10 -9.43
CA ASP A 45 6.22 17.29 -10.35
C ASP A 45 6.58 16.79 -11.75
N LEU A 46 5.62 16.89 -12.67
CA LEU A 46 5.77 16.46 -14.06
C LEU A 46 6.20 17.58 -15.01
N SER A 47 6.84 18.64 -14.51
CA SER A 47 7.32 19.76 -15.35
C SER A 47 8.40 19.35 -16.36
N GLU A 48 9.17 18.31 -16.05
CA GLU A 48 10.20 17.76 -16.94
C GLU A 48 9.62 16.83 -18.02
N VAL A 49 8.34 16.47 -17.95
CA VAL A 49 7.67 15.63 -18.95
C VAL A 49 7.26 16.49 -20.15
N PRO A 50 7.83 16.28 -21.35
CA PRO A 50 7.59 17.14 -22.51
C PRO A 50 6.12 17.30 -22.89
N GLU A 51 5.34 16.23 -22.71
CA GLU A 51 3.91 16.18 -22.99
C GLU A 51 3.13 17.15 -22.09
N ASN A 52 3.66 17.53 -20.93
CA ASN A 52 2.98 18.36 -19.92
C ASN A 52 3.24 19.86 -20.06
N HIS A 53 3.92 20.32 -21.12
CA HIS A 53 4.27 21.74 -21.32
C HIS A 53 3.09 22.73 -21.21
N PHE A 54 1.86 22.30 -21.50
CA PHE A 54 0.66 23.14 -21.40
C PHE A 54 0.16 23.34 -19.95
N PHE A 55 0.53 22.49 -18.99
CA PHE A 55 0.13 22.70 -17.59
C PHE A 55 0.74 23.99 -17.02
N GLY A 56 1.96 24.35 -17.42
CA GLY A 56 2.58 25.61 -17.03
C GLY A 56 1.82 26.86 -17.50
N GLU A 57 0.93 26.74 -18.50
CA GLU A 57 0.02 27.81 -18.90
C GLU A 57 -1.27 27.84 -18.05
N TRP A 58 -1.63 26.72 -17.43
CA TRP A 58 -2.92 26.51 -16.73
C TRP A 58 -2.77 26.48 -15.19
N GLY A 59 -1.54 26.53 -14.68
CA GLY A 59 -1.25 26.57 -13.25
C GLY A 59 -0.04 25.70 -12.89
N ASP A 60 -0.19 24.94 -11.81
CA ASP A 60 0.86 24.06 -11.28
C ASP A 60 0.89 22.73 -12.04
N PHE A 61 2.08 22.14 -12.13
CA PHE A 61 2.26 20.80 -12.72
C PHE A 61 1.72 19.72 -11.77
N PRO A 62 1.17 18.61 -12.29
CA PRO A 62 0.79 17.48 -11.45
C PRO A 62 1.98 16.96 -10.65
N SER A 63 1.75 16.56 -9.40
CA SER A 63 2.82 15.95 -8.60
C SER A 63 3.24 14.60 -9.20
N SER A 64 4.54 14.32 -9.15
CA SER A 64 5.12 13.07 -9.63
C SER A 64 4.94 11.90 -8.67
N TRP A 65 4.58 12.16 -7.41
CA TRP A 65 4.32 11.15 -6.39
C TRP A 65 3.45 11.69 -5.27
N ASP A 66 2.63 10.84 -4.65
CA ASP A 66 1.87 11.16 -3.44
C ASP A 66 2.22 10.23 -2.28
N VAL A 67 1.90 10.65 -1.06
CA VAL A 67 1.99 9.74 0.10
C VAL A 67 0.82 8.76 0.06
N GLU A 68 1.14 7.48 -0.03
CA GLU A 68 0.15 6.41 0.06
C GLU A 68 -0.27 6.17 1.52
N PRO A 69 -1.58 6.09 1.83
CA PRO A 69 -2.05 5.83 3.18
C PRO A 69 -1.49 4.53 3.76
N LEU A 70 -1.06 4.60 5.02
CA LEU A 70 -0.50 3.47 5.78
C LEU A 70 -1.45 2.26 5.88
N VAL A 71 -2.76 2.52 5.86
CA VAL A 71 -3.81 1.51 5.85
C VAL A 71 -4.93 1.95 4.91
N LEU A 72 -5.37 1.05 4.05
CA LEU A 72 -6.48 1.26 3.15
C LEU A 72 -7.77 0.84 3.83
N VAL A 73 -8.72 1.77 3.91
CA VAL A 73 -10.02 1.57 4.53
C VAL A 73 -11.12 2.14 3.62
N SER A 74 -12.21 1.40 3.48
CA SER A 74 -13.44 1.90 2.86
C SER A 74 -14.64 1.47 3.67
N VAL A 75 -15.59 2.39 3.84
CA VAL A 75 -16.88 2.12 4.48
C VAL A 75 -18.00 2.31 3.47
N ALA A 76 -19.10 1.59 3.65
CA ALA A 76 -20.24 1.67 2.76
C ALA A 76 -20.78 3.11 2.66
N GLY A 77 -20.96 3.58 1.43
CA GLY A 77 -21.39 4.95 1.14
C GLY A 77 -20.27 5.99 1.03
N SER A 78 -19.01 5.63 1.33
CA SER A 78 -17.87 6.52 1.10
C SER A 78 -17.61 6.76 -0.39
N GLU A 79 -17.15 7.94 -0.74
CA GLU A 79 -16.71 8.26 -2.11
C GLU A 79 -15.49 7.41 -2.50
N ARG A 80 -15.47 6.94 -3.75
CA ARG A 80 -14.35 6.20 -4.33
C ARG A 80 -13.26 7.16 -4.80
N ALA A 81 -12.03 6.68 -4.91
CA ALA A 81 -10.92 7.48 -5.41
C ALA A 81 -11.18 8.03 -6.82
N GLU A 82 -10.55 9.13 -7.18
CA GLU A 82 -10.59 9.67 -8.54
C GLU A 82 -9.76 8.81 -9.53
N GLY A 83 -9.54 9.32 -10.74
CA GLY A 83 -8.63 8.71 -11.71
C GLY A 83 -9.15 7.43 -12.37
N PHE A 84 -10.46 7.36 -12.63
CA PHE A 84 -11.12 6.22 -13.27
C PHE A 84 -10.98 4.90 -12.49
N SER A 85 -10.79 4.99 -11.17
CA SER A 85 -10.53 3.85 -10.29
C SER A 85 -11.75 2.94 -10.05
N GLN A 86 -12.96 3.44 -10.29
CA GLN A 86 -14.20 2.74 -9.93
C GLN A 86 -14.32 1.40 -10.67
N GLY A 87 -14.54 0.31 -9.92
CA GLY A 87 -14.60 -1.05 -10.45
C GLY A 87 -13.24 -1.71 -10.68
N GLN A 88 -12.14 -0.95 -10.58
CA GLN A 88 -10.77 -1.48 -10.61
C GLN A 88 -10.24 -1.70 -9.19
N THR A 89 -10.45 -0.73 -8.32
CA THR A 89 -9.90 -0.72 -6.97
C THR A 89 -10.80 0.00 -5.96
N MET A 90 -10.70 -0.42 -4.70
CA MET A 90 -11.33 0.26 -3.55
C MET A 90 -10.34 1.13 -2.76
N ARG A 91 -9.09 1.23 -3.22
CA ARG A 91 -8.03 2.04 -2.59
C ARG A 91 -8.37 3.52 -2.60
N ASN A 92 -7.75 4.25 -1.67
CA ASN A 92 -7.65 5.72 -1.71
C ASN A 92 -8.98 6.49 -1.79
N GLY A 93 -10.11 5.87 -1.42
CA GLY A 93 -11.40 6.55 -1.26
C GLY A 93 -11.40 7.55 -0.10
N SER A 94 -12.51 8.28 0.04
CA SER A 94 -12.59 9.39 1.00
C SER A 94 -12.32 8.98 2.45
N THR A 95 -12.75 7.78 2.86
CA THR A 95 -12.45 7.27 4.21
C THR A 95 -10.96 7.12 4.46
N ALA A 96 -10.23 6.45 3.56
CA ALA A 96 -8.77 6.30 3.69
C ALA A 96 -8.07 7.67 3.72
N ARG A 97 -8.50 8.60 2.87
CA ARG A 97 -7.93 9.97 2.80
C ARG A 97 -8.32 10.86 3.99
N SER A 98 -9.39 10.53 4.72
CA SER A 98 -9.82 11.26 5.92
C SER A 98 -9.04 10.87 7.18
N LEU A 99 -8.31 9.75 7.16
CA LEU A 99 -7.54 9.26 8.31
C LEU A 99 -6.24 10.04 8.45
N GLN A 100 -6.19 10.91 9.46
CA GLN A 100 -5.05 11.78 9.72
C GLN A 100 -4.17 11.21 10.83
N PHE A 101 -2.85 11.34 10.69
CA PHE A 101 -1.90 10.95 11.71
C PHE A 101 -2.19 11.63 13.05
N SER A 102 -2.24 10.82 14.12
CA SER A 102 -2.52 11.29 15.48
C SER A 102 -1.36 11.01 16.44
N ALA A 103 -0.85 9.77 16.45
CA ALA A 103 0.22 9.38 17.37
C ALA A 103 1.04 8.20 16.82
N GLN A 104 2.28 8.10 17.28
CA GLN A 104 3.13 6.93 17.04
C GLN A 104 3.81 6.52 18.34
N GLU A 105 3.72 5.23 18.65
CA GLU A 105 4.29 4.62 19.85
C GLU A 105 5.21 3.48 19.47
N VAL A 106 6.32 3.35 20.18
CA VAL A 106 7.32 2.30 19.93
C VAL A 106 7.59 1.56 21.23
N GLU A 107 7.42 0.26 21.19
CA GLU A 107 7.71 -0.65 22.30
C GLU A 107 8.82 -1.60 21.86
N THR A 108 9.85 -1.77 22.70
CA THR A 108 10.90 -2.77 22.47
C THR A 108 11.10 -3.59 23.73
N GLN A 109 10.81 -4.90 23.65
CA GLN A 109 10.95 -5.83 24.76
C GLN A 109 11.34 -7.22 24.24
N SER A 110 12.28 -7.87 24.92
CA SER A 110 12.65 -9.27 24.67
C SER A 110 12.97 -9.60 23.21
N GLY A 111 13.69 -8.71 22.52
CA GLY A 111 14.07 -8.88 21.11
C GLY A 111 12.91 -8.67 20.12
N LYS A 112 11.77 -8.13 20.56
CA LYS A 112 10.65 -7.73 19.71
C LYS A 112 10.50 -6.21 19.73
N THR A 113 10.42 -5.58 18.56
CA THR A 113 10.05 -4.18 18.39
C THR A 113 8.67 -4.08 17.77
N ILE A 114 7.80 -3.26 18.35
CA ILE A 114 6.44 -2.99 17.86
C ILE A 114 6.31 -1.49 17.67
N ILE A 115 5.92 -1.07 16.47
CA ILE A 115 5.62 0.32 16.13
C ILE A 115 4.13 0.42 15.85
N LYS A 116 3.40 1.15 16.70
CA LYS A 116 1.98 1.43 16.54
C LYS A 116 1.80 2.84 16.03
N THR A 117 1.07 3.00 14.94
CA THR A 117 0.74 4.31 14.37
C THR A 117 -0.76 4.45 14.35
N THR A 118 -1.26 5.47 15.04
CA THR A 118 -2.69 5.77 15.17
C THR A 118 -3.06 6.89 14.21
N MET A 119 -4.11 6.66 13.42
CA MET A 119 -4.73 7.65 12.55
C MET A 119 -6.21 7.79 12.89
N VAL A 120 -6.74 9.01 12.86
CA VAL A 120 -8.11 9.33 13.26
C VAL A 120 -8.76 10.21 12.19
N SER A 121 -10.01 9.93 11.84
CA SER A 121 -10.81 10.80 10.98
C SER A 121 -11.58 11.86 11.77
N SER A 122 -12.00 12.92 11.09
CA SER A 122 -12.90 13.93 11.68
C SER A 122 -14.25 13.35 12.15
N GLU A 123 -14.62 12.16 11.68
CA GLU A 123 -15.86 11.46 12.05
C GLU A 123 -15.66 10.46 13.21
N ASN A 124 -14.51 10.50 13.88
CA ASN A 124 -14.13 9.57 14.95
C ASN A 124 -14.04 8.11 14.47
N LEU A 125 -13.55 7.89 13.25
CA LEU A 125 -13.07 6.56 12.86
C LEU A 125 -11.58 6.50 13.20
N MET A 126 -11.15 5.47 13.91
CA MET A 126 -9.75 5.31 14.30
C MET A 126 -9.17 4.05 13.67
N VAL A 127 -7.94 4.17 13.18
CA VAL A 127 -7.15 3.05 12.68
C VAL A 127 -5.82 3.00 13.41
N ILE A 128 -5.43 1.81 13.84
CA ILE A 128 -4.11 1.54 14.41
C ILE A 128 -3.39 0.58 13.48
N HIS A 129 -2.34 1.07 12.82
CA HIS A 129 -1.37 0.26 12.10
C HIS A 129 -0.33 -0.27 13.08
N VAL A 130 0.02 -1.55 12.97
CA VAL A 130 1.01 -2.21 13.80
C VAL A 130 2.06 -2.87 12.93
N LEU A 131 3.31 -2.42 13.07
CA LEU A 131 4.48 -3.04 12.48
C LEU A 131 5.28 -3.76 13.56
N GLU A 132 5.60 -5.03 13.34
CA GLU A 132 6.36 -5.83 14.28
C GLU A 132 7.64 -6.37 13.64
N PHE A 133 8.73 -6.30 14.42
CA PHE A 133 10.01 -6.89 14.09
C PHE A 133 10.46 -7.81 15.21
N LEU A 134 11.00 -8.97 14.85
CA LEU A 134 11.62 -9.90 15.78
C LEU A 134 13.11 -10.00 15.45
N GLU A 135 13.97 -9.79 16.44
CA GLU A 135 15.42 -9.89 16.26
C GLU A 135 15.80 -11.27 15.71
N GLY A 136 16.66 -11.26 14.68
CA GLY A 136 17.09 -12.47 13.97
C GLY A 136 16.20 -12.87 12.79
N THR A 137 15.13 -12.12 12.49
CA THR A 137 14.38 -12.26 11.22
C THR A 137 14.80 -11.18 10.20
N ASP A 138 14.61 -11.49 8.92
CA ASP A 138 14.84 -10.55 7.80
C ASP A 138 13.52 -10.02 7.21
N PHE A 139 12.44 -10.09 8.00
CA PHE A 139 11.09 -9.66 7.59
C PHE A 139 10.38 -8.94 8.73
N LEU A 140 9.34 -8.19 8.35
CA LEU A 140 8.43 -7.48 9.25
C LEU A 140 7.04 -8.13 9.15
N SER A 141 6.32 -8.12 10.26
CA SER A 141 4.89 -8.45 10.28
C SER A 141 4.07 -7.17 10.37
N CYS A 142 2.96 -7.11 9.65
CA CYS A 142 2.09 -5.94 9.60
C CYS A 142 0.64 -6.36 9.83
N SER A 143 -0.09 -5.56 10.61
CA SER A 143 -1.54 -5.71 10.82
C SER A 143 -2.19 -4.36 11.08
N ALA A 144 -3.50 -4.28 10.97
CA ALA A 144 -4.28 -3.10 11.27
C ALA A 144 -5.52 -3.42 12.11
N GLY A 145 -5.88 -2.50 13.00
CA GLY A 145 -7.16 -2.48 13.70
C GLY A 145 -7.97 -1.26 13.29
N PHE A 146 -9.25 -1.47 12.96
CA PHE A 146 -10.23 -0.41 12.74
C PHE A 146 -11.18 -0.34 13.95
N PHE A 147 -11.42 0.86 14.46
CA PHE A 147 -12.23 1.13 15.64
C PHE A 147 -13.30 2.16 15.28
N ASN A 148 -14.56 1.79 15.48
CA ASN A 148 -15.69 2.71 15.30
C ASN A 148 -15.91 3.52 16.59
N GLU A 149 -15.22 4.64 16.73
CA GLU A 149 -15.41 5.59 17.85
C GLU A 149 -16.48 6.66 17.54
N SER A 150 -17.21 6.50 16.44
CA SER A 150 -18.34 7.35 16.09
C SER A 150 -19.58 7.00 16.92
N ASN A 151 -20.67 7.74 16.71
CA ASN A 151 -21.94 7.54 17.39
C ASN A 151 -22.98 6.75 16.57
N HIS A 152 -22.59 6.15 15.45
CA HIS A 152 -23.49 5.39 14.57
C HIS A 152 -22.82 4.10 14.07
N ASP A 153 -23.63 3.18 13.53
CA ASP A 153 -23.13 1.95 12.92
C ASP A 153 -22.36 2.28 11.63
N VAL A 154 -21.19 1.67 11.47
CA VAL A 154 -20.33 1.80 10.28
C VAL A 154 -20.19 0.44 9.60
N THR A 155 -20.42 0.37 8.29
CA THR A 155 -20.20 -0.87 7.53
C THR A 155 -18.87 -0.82 6.81
N LEU A 156 -17.89 -1.55 7.32
CA LEU A 156 -16.56 -1.69 6.75
C LEU A 156 -16.62 -2.59 5.49
N GLU A 157 -16.03 -2.13 4.39
CA GLU A 157 -16.00 -2.82 3.09
C GLU A 157 -14.58 -3.18 2.64
N LEU A 158 -13.56 -2.51 3.19
CA LEU A 158 -12.14 -2.79 2.98
C LEU A 158 -11.36 -2.47 4.26
N LEU A 159 -10.46 -3.36 4.65
CA LEU A 159 -9.37 -3.10 5.60
C LEU A 159 -8.14 -3.88 5.13
N SER A 160 -7.10 -3.17 4.67
CA SER A 160 -5.82 -3.82 4.32
C SER A 160 -5.06 -4.24 5.59
N SER A 161 -4.45 -5.42 5.57
CA SER A 161 -3.51 -5.86 6.62
C SER A 161 -2.17 -5.12 6.53
N PHE A 162 -1.76 -4.75 5.32
CA PHE A 162 -0.56 -3.97 5.08
C PHE A 162 -0.71 -3.07 3.85
N THR A 163 -0.02 -1.94 3.87
CA THR A 163 0.29 -1.13 2.68
C THR A 163 1.75 -0.72 2.74
N MET A 164 2.45 -0.88 1.62
CA MET A 164 3.84 -0.48 1.42
C MET A 164 3.87 0.44 0.21
N GLY A 165 4.15 1.72 0.44
CA GLY A 165 4.33 2.70 -0.61
C GLY A 165 5.79 2.82 -1.02
N PHE A 166 6.04 3.66 -2.02
CA PHE A 166 7.40 4.02 -2.44
C PHE A 166 8.24 2.79 -2.84
N ILE A 167 7.60 1.73 -3.33
CA ILE A 167 8.34 0.64 -3.97
C ILE A 167 8.96 1.22 -5.23
N SER A 168 10.17 0.74 -5.55
CA SER A 168 11.12 1.29 -6.52
C SER A 168 11.75 2.65 -6.18
N PRO A 169 12.19 2.91 -4.93
CA PRO A 169 12.79 4.18 -4.53
C PRO A 169 14.20 4.41 -5.10
N LEU A 170 14.75 3.50 -5.90
CA LEU A 170 16.09 3.61 -6.48
C LEU A 170 16.06 4.10 -7.93
N GLN A 171 14.87 4.16 -8.52
CA GLN A 171 14.65 4.72 -9.84
C GLN A 171 14.32 6.21 -9.70
N LYS A 172 14.70 7.03 -10.68
CA LYS A 172 14.48 8.50 -10.60
C LYS A 172 13.03 8.90 -10.89
N ASP A 173 12.36 8.09 -11.69
CA ASP A 173 11.04 8.29 -12.25
C ASP A 173 10.28 6.95 -12.26
N ASP A 174 9.32 6.81 -13.17
CA ASP A 174 8.50 5.62 -13.34
C ASP A 174 9.22 4.43 -14.01
N ALA A 175 10.47 4.60 -14.48
CA ALA A 175 11.40 3.54 -14.87
C ALA A 175 10.79 2.39 -15.71
N PRO A 176 10.27 2.68 -16.93
CA PRO A 176 9.69 1.66 -17.78
C PRO A 176 10.70 0.56 -18.15
N GLY A 177 10.23 -0.68 -18.16
CA GLY A 177 11.00 -1.88 -18.51
C GLY A 177 12.00 -2.33 -17.44
N LYS A 178 11.93 -1.79 -16.22
CA LYS A 178 12.86 -2.12 -15.12
C LYS A 178 12.30 -3.10 -14.11
N TYR A 179 11.00 -3.39 -14.16
CA TYR A 179 10.31 -4.12 -13.09
C TYR A 179 9.77 -5.47 -13.50
N GLN A 180 9.91 -6.43 -12.60
CA GLN A 180 9.33 -7.76 -12.73
C GLN A 180 8.45 -8.09 -11.52
N ILE A 181 7.27 -8.66 -11.78
CA ILE A 181 6.27 -9.03 -10.78
C ILE A 181 6.25 -10.55 -10.66
N HIS A 182 6.63 -11.06 -9.50
CA HIS A 182 6.73 -12.47 -9.17
C HIS A 182 5.51 -12.92 -8.39
N ARG A 183 4.79 -13.90 -8.92
CA ARG A 183 3.63 -14.53 -8.26
C ARG A 183 3.67 -16.03 -8.47
N PHE A 184 2.89 -16.79 -7.71
CA PHE A 184 2.83 -18.25 -7.87
C PHE A 184 1.39 -18.69 -8.14
N ARG A 185 1.16 -19.20 -9.35
CA ARG A 185 -0.10 -19.83 -9.73
C ARG A 185 -0.22 -21.19 -9.06
N SER A 186 -1.46 -21.59 -8.86
CA SER A 186 -1.81 -22.87 -8.30
C SER A 186 -3.04 -23.44 -8.99
N SER A 187 -3.06 -24.75 -9.09
CA SER A 187 -4.25 -25.54 -9.39
C SER A 187 -4.05 -26.90 -8.76
N TRP A 188 -5.15 -27.63 -8.54
CA TRP A 188 -5.07 -28.97 -7.96
C TRP A 188 -4.07 -29.86 -8.73
N SER A 189 -3.11 -30.45 -8.02
CA SER A 189 -2.05 -31.30 -8.59
C SER A 189 -1.09 -30.56 -9.55
N SER A 190 -1.00 -29.23 -9.46
CA SER A 190 -0.06 -28.38 -10.20
C SER A 190 0.19 -27.06 -9.46
N GLU A 191 0.45 -27.17 -8.16
CA GLU A 191 0.69 -26.05 -7.25
C GLU A 191 2.08 -25.43 -7.46
N GLY A 192 2.22 -24.13 -7.16
CA GLY A 192 3.51 -23.46 -7.03
C GLY A 192 4.18 -23.09 -8.35
N ARG A 193 3.42 -22.94 -9.44
CA ARG A 193 3.98 -22.49 -10.72
C ARG A 193 4.34 -21.01 -10.64
N HIS A 194 5.64 -20.71 -10.64
CA HIS A 194 6.13 -19.34 -10.72
C HIS A 194 5.65 -18.69 -12.03
N VAL A 195 5.12 -17.48 -11.89
CA VAL A 195 4.78 -16.57 -12.98
C VAL A 195 5.53 -15.28 -12.73
N CYS A 196 6.23 -14.82 -13.76
CA CYS A 196 6.93 -13.55 -13.77
C CYS A 196 6.40 -12.75 -14.95
N SER A 197 5.91 -11.55 -14.68
CA SER A 197 5.42 -10.61 -15.69
C SER A 197 6.13 -9.29 -15.53
N THR A 198 6.40 -8.60 -16.63
CA THR A 198 6.84 -7.20 -16.57
C THR A 198 5.72 -6.31 -16.03
N ALA A 199 6.05 -5.09 -15.58
CA ALA A 199 5.02 -4.13 -15.19
C ALA A 199 4.11 -3.77 -16.38
N GLU A 200 4.68 -3.69 -17.57
CA GLU A 200 4.01 -3.33 -18.82
C GLU A 200 3.06 -4.43 -19.31
N GLU A 201 3.41 -5.71 -19.14
CA GLU A 201 2.50 -6.83 -19.41
C GLU A 201 1.25 -6.83 -18.51
N LEU A 202 1.33 -6.11 -17.38
CA LEU A 202 0.22 -5.92 -16.44
C LEU A 202 -0.44 -4.55 -16.59
N GLU A 203 -0.05 -3.77 -17.60
CA GLU A 203 -0.56 -2.41 -17.87
C GLU A 203 -0.38 -1.47 -16.65
N LEU A 204 0.73 -1.62 -15.92
CA LEU A 204 1.05 -0.84 -14.72
C LEU A 204 1.91 0.40 -15.02
N GLU A 205 2.02 0.85 -16.27
CA GLU A 205 2.63 2.14 -16.60
C GLU A 205 1.81 3.30 -16.01
N SER A 206 2.44 4.40 -15.63
CA SER A 206 1.66 5.58 -15.23
C SER A 206 1.10 6.30 -16.46
N SER A 207 0.00 7.04 -16.29
CA SER A 207 -0.46 7.92 -17.37
C SER A 207 0.46 9.13 -17.51
N TRP A 208 0.58 9.68 -18.71
CA TRP A 208 1.47 10.82 -19.03
C TRP A 208 1.29 12.07 -18.13
N CYS A 209 0.15 12.19 -17.45
CA CYS A 209 -0.17 13.27 -16.49
C CYS A 209 -0.59 12.76 -15.09
N HIS A 210 -0.38 11.48 -14.77
CA HIS A 210 -0.77 10.87 -13.49
C HIS A 210 -2.27 11.02 -13.12
N HIS A 211 -3.14 11.17 -14.12
CA HIS A 211 -4.57 11.29 -13.89
C HIS A 211 -5.28 9.95 -13.70
N SER A 212 -4.96 8.93 -14.51
CA SER A 212 -5.55 7.59 -14.35
C SER A 212 -4.75 6.74 -13.38
N VAL A 213 -5.45 5.88 -12.65
CA VAL A 213 -4.84 4.82 -11.86
C VAL A 213 -4.78 3.54 -12.69
N ASN A 214 -3.71 2.76 -12.50
CA ASN A 214 -3.58 1.42 -13.02
C ASN A 214 -3.30 0.47 -11.85
N CYS A 215 -3.89 -0.71 -11.86
CA CYS A 215 -3.69 -1.69 -10.81
C CYS A 215 -3.83 -3.13 -11.27
N GLU A 216 -3.01 -4.00 -10.70
CA GLU A 216 -3.15 -5.45 -10.83
C GLU A 216 -3.66 -5.99 -9.49
N ARG A 217 -4.96 -6.32 -9.44
CA ARG A 217 -5.64 -6.91 -8.28
C ARG A 217 -5.80 -8.41 -8.47
N PHE A 218 -5.28 -9.21 -7.54
CA PHE A 218 -5.37 -10.66 -7.61
C PHE A 218 -5.53 -11.28 -6.21
N GLY A 219 -6.00 -12.52 -6.17
CA GLY A 219 -6.26 -13.18 -4.90
C GLY A 219 -6.95 -14.51 -5.03
N GLN A 220 -7.50 -14.97 -3.91
CA GLN A 220 -8.24 -16.22 -3.83
C GLN A 220 -9.53 -16.03 -3.03
N LEU A 221 -10.61 -16.64 -3.51
CA LEU A 221 -11.91 -16.63 -2.83
C LEU A 221 -12.26 -18.00 -2.25
N GLY A 222 -12.85 -18.01 -1.05
CA GLY A 222 -13.29 -19.20 -0.34
C GLY A 222 -12.24 -19.76 0.62
N SER A 223 -12.46 -21.00 1.07
CA SER A 223 -11.69 -21.65 2.14
C SER A 223 -10.42 -22.38 1.69
N LEU A 224 -10.10 -22.35 0.39
CA LEU A 224 -8.88 -22.95 -0.16
C LEU A 224 -7.92 -21.82 -0.56
N PRO A 225 -7.08 -21.32 0.37
CA PRO A 225 -6.32 -20.08 0.18
C PRO A 225 -5.28 -20.13 -0.94
N VAL A 226 -4.92 -21.33 -1.42
CA VAL A 226 -3.96 -21.54 -2.50
C VAL A 226 -4.57 -22.18 -3.75
N ARG A 227 -5.88 -22.03 -4.00
CA ARG A 227 -6.55 -22.72 -5.13
C ARG A 227 -6.17 -22.16 -6.51
N ARG A 228 -5.89 -20.86 -6.64
CA ARG A 228 -5.49 -20.19 -7.90
C ARG A 228 -4.16 -19.48 -7.81
N TRP A 229 -3.93 -18.84 -6.68
CA TRP A 229 -2.73 -18.05 -6.39
C TRP A 229 -2.25 -18.42 -4.99
N PHE A 230 -0.94 -18.36 -4.78
CA PHE A 230 -0.38 -18.30 -3.43
C PHE A 230 -0.52 -16.87 -2.90
N PRO A 231 -0.71 -16.67 -1.59
CA PRO A 231 -0.74 -15.36 -0.95
C PRO A 231 0.65 -14.73 -0.88
N PHE A 232 1.25 -14.50 -2.05
CA PHE A 232 2.60 -13.98 -2.23
C PHE A 232 2.68 -13.09 -3.47
N VAL A 233 3.47 -12.02 -3.34
CA VAL A 233 3.92 -11.17 -4.44
C VAL A 233 5.35 -10.71 -4.18
N GLY A 234 6.16 -10.69 -5.24
CA GLY A 234 7.44 -10.02 -5.29
C GLY A 234 7.43 -8.94 -6.36
N ILE A 235 7.96 -7.76 -6.06
CA ILE A 235 8.25 -6.72 -7.07
C ILE A 235 9.77 -6.59 -7.10
N GLU A 236 10.38 -6.86 -8.25
CA GLU A 236 11.81 -6.79 -8.47
C GLU A 236 12.14 -5.55 -9.29
N ASP A 237 13.06 -4.72 -8.78
CA ASP A 237 13.83 -3.77 -9.58
C ASP A 237 15.05 -4.50 -10.14
N THR A 238 14.98 -4.83 -11.42
CA THR A 238 15.96 -5.68 -12.12
C THR A 238 17.30 -4.99 -12.35
N GLU A 239 17.32 -3.65 -12.37
CA GLU A 239 18.55 -2.88 -12.54
C GLU A 239 19.33 -2.81 -11.24
N ASN A 240 18.63 -2.57 -10.13
CA ASN A 240 19.24 -2.47 -8.81
C ASN A 240 19.37 -3.81 -8.08
N ASN A 241 18.85 -4.90 -8.65
CA ASN A 241 18.83 -6.25 -8.07
C ASN A 241 18.20 -6.25 -6.66
N LEU A 242 17.03 -5.62 -6.55
CA LEU A 242 16.30 -5.44 -5.29
C LEU A 242 14.88 -5.98 -5.43
N LEU A 243 14.45 -6.79 -4.46
CA LEU A 243 13.10 -7.37 -4.45
C LEU A 243 12.37 -7.01 -3.16
N TRP A 244 11.16 -6.49 -3.30
CA TRP A 244 10.19 -6.35 -2.23
C TRP A 244 9.23 -7.52 -2.26
N GLY A 245 9.13 -8.27 -1.17
CA GLY A 245 8.24 -9.42 -1.05
C GLY A 245 7.19 -9.19 0.02
N ALA A 246 5.96 -9.60 -0.26
CA ALA A 246 4.88 -9.65 0.74
C ALA A 246 4.20 -11.03 0.72
N ARG A 247 3.82 -11.50 1.90
CA ARG A 247 2.99 -12.71 2.09
C ARG A 247 1.83 -12.42 3.03
N LEU A 248 0.70 -13.08 2.82
CA LEU A 248 -0.43 -13.02 3.75
C LEU A 248 -0.62 -14.34 4.49
N GLU A 249 -0.93 -14.23 5.78
CA GLU A 249 -1.41 -15.34 6.59
C GLU A 249 -2.94 -15.44 6.44
N ALA A 250 -3.37 -15.99 5.32
CA ALA A 250 -4.78 -15.99 4.94
C ALA A 250 -5.41 -17.39 5.08
N PRO A 251 -6.31 -17.62 6.07
CA PRO A 251 -7.05 -18.89 6.18
C PRO A 251 -8.28 -18.96 5.25
N GLY A 252 -8.60 -17.88 4.52
CA GLY A 252 -9.79 -17.78 3.68
C GLY A 252 -9.60 -16.86 2.48
N SER A 253 -10.64 -16.11 2.11
CA SER A 253 -10.57 -15.18 0.99
C SER A 253 -9.58 -14.05 1.27
N TRP A 254 -8.66 -13.81 0.34
CA TRP A 254 -7.65 -12.76 0.43
C TRP A 254 -7.43 -12.11 -0.94
N GLN A 255 -6.88 -10.90 -0.91
CA GLN A 255 -6.42 -10.21 -2.10
C GLN A 255 -5.11 -9.46 -1.84
N MET A 256 -4.35 -9.24 -2.90
CA MET A 256 -3.25 -8.29 -2.97
C MET A 256 -3.44 -7.40 -4.19
N GLU A 257 -2.93 -6.19 -4.11
CA GLU A 257 -3.04 -5.20 -5.17
C GLU A 257 -1.74 -4.45 -5.34
N ILE A 258 -1.21 -4.48 -6.57
CA ILE A 258 -0.16 -3.58 -7.02
C ILE A 258 -0.85 -2.40 -7.67
N TYR A 259 -0.62 -1.21 -7.14
CA TYR A 259 -1.26 0.01 -7.57
C TYR A 259 -0.20 1.00 -8.06
N ARG A 260 -0.51 1.68 -9.16
CA ARG A 260 0.29 2.79 -9.68
C ARG A 260 -0.61 3.90 -10.20
N LYS A 261 -0.37 5.10 -9.70
CA LYS A 261 -0.90 6.35 -10.27
C LYS A 261 0.23 7.30 -10.63
N ASP A 262 1.32 7.20 -9.88
CA ASP A 262 2.45 8.09 -9.88
C ASP A 262 3.76 7.31 -10.14
N ASP A 263 4.92 7.92 -9.92
CA ASP A 263 6.22 7.30 -10.22
C ASP A 263 6.48 6.01 -9.43
N PHE A 264 5.84 5.85 -8.26
CA PHE A 264 6.06 4.71 -7.38
C PHE A 264 5.00 3.64 -7.53
N PHE A 265 5.41 2.39 -7.28
CA PHE A 265 4.45 1.33 -6.97
C PHE A 265 4.03 1.38 -5.52
N HIS A 266 2.77 1.04 -5.30
CA HIS A 266 2.19 0.89 -3.98
C HIS A 266 1.56 -0.49 -3.85
N LEU A 267 2.03 -1.27 -2.87
CA LEU A 267 1.60 -2.64 -2.66
C LEU A 267 0.70 -2.71 -1.43
N SER A 268 -0.42 -3.42 -1.54
CA SER A 268 -1.23 -3.74 -0.36
C SER A 268 -1.79 -5.14 -0.42
N GLY A 269 -2.28 -5.61 0.72
CA GLY A 269 -2.98 -6.88 0.80
C GLY A 269 -3.67 -7.12 2.13
N GLY A 270 -4.57 -8.09 2.13
CA GLY A 270 -5.33 -8.50 3.30
C GLY A 270 -6.50 -9.40 2.93
N GLN A 271 -7.54 -9.37 3.75
CA GLN A 271 -8.82 -9.99 3.43
C GLN A 271 -9.40 -9.41 2.13
N ALA A 272 -10.09 -10.25 1.37
CA ALA A 272 -10.78 -9.81 0.16
C ALA A 272 -11.83 -8.72 0.48
N ASP A 273 -11.89 -7.68 -0.34
CA ASP A 273 -12.76 -6.52 -0.17
C ASP A 273 -14.19 -6.78 -0.66
N ARG A 274 -15.02 -5.74 -0.63
CA ARG A 274 -16.42 -5.80 -1.08
C ARG A 274 -16.58 -6.09 -2.57
N GLU A 275 -15.72 -5.55 -3.43
CA GLU A 275 -15.83 -5.71 -4.88
C GLU A 275 -15.29 -7.06 -5.35
N PHE A 276 -14.20 -7.53 -4.75
CA PHE A 276 -13.53 -8.77 -5.11
C PHE A 276 -14.12 -9.98 -4.39
N GLY A 277 -14.34 -9.87 -3.07
CA GLY A 277 -14.75 -10.98 -2.20
C GLY A 277 -16.17 -10.90 -1.66
N HIS A 278 -16.92 -9.84 -1.98
CA HIS A 278 -18.22 -9.54 -1.39
C HIS A 278 -18.22 -9.44 0.14
N TRP A 279 -17.06 -9.12 0.72
CA TRP A 279 -16.93 -8.98 2.16
C TRP A 279 -17.48 -7.64 2.65
N SER A 280 -18.08 -7.64 3.84
CA SER A 280 -18.44 -6.43 4.56
C SER A 280 -18.69 -6.76 6.03
N LYS A 281 -18.42 -5.83 6.95
CA LYS A 281 -18.67 -5.98 8.39
C LYS A 281 -19.25 -4.70 8.98
N THR A 282 -20.47 -4.78 9.52
CA THR A 282 -21.05 -3.68 10.30
C THR A 282 -20.51 -3.71 11.74
N LEU A 283 -20.05 -2.55 12.19
CA LEU A 283 -19.49 -2.29 13.52
C LEU A 283 -20.34 -1.24 14.21
N SER A 284 -20.87 -1.56 15.38
CA SER A 284 -21.56 -0.58 16.23
C SER A 284 -20.57 0.36 16.93
N PRO A 285 -21.03 1.50 17.46
CA PRO A 285 -20.20 2.38 18.29
C PRO A 285 -19.41 1.61 19.36
N GLY A 286 -18.11 1.89 19.47
CA GLY A 286 -17.17 1.23 20.37
C GLY A 286 -16.73 -0.19 19.93
N SER A 287 -17.18 -0.68 18.78
CA SER A 287 -16.73 -1.98 18.23
C SER A 287 -15.51 -1.82 17.34
N SER A 288 -14.71 -2.88 17.24
CA SER A 288 -13.52 -2.93 16.39
C SER A 288 -13.48 -4.16 15.49
N PHE A 289 -12.63 -4.09 14.46
CA PHE A 289 -12.26 -5.20 13.59
C PHE A 289 -10.76 -5.18 13.35
N HIS A 290 -10.12 -6.35 13.29
CA HIS A 290 -8.68 -6.51 13.10
C HIS A 290 -8.41 -7.41 11.90
N SER A 291 -7.43 -6.99 11.10
CA SER A 291 -6.98 -7.69 9.87
C SER A 291 -6.03 -8.82 10.16
#